data_AF-G5E355-F1
#
_entry.id   AF-G5E355-F1
#
_cell.length_a   1.000
_cell.length_b   1.000
_cell.length_c   1.000
_cell.angle_alpha   90.00
_cell.angle_beta   90.00
_cell.angle_gamma   90.00
#
_symmetry.space_group_name_H-M   'P 1'
#
loop_
_entity.id
_entity.type
_entity.pdbx_description
1 polymer ?
#
loop_
_entity_poly.entity_id
_entity_poly.type
_entity_poly.pdbx_seq_one_letter_code
_entity_poly.pdbx_strand_id
1 'polypeptide(L)'
;CFFVTLGAVPIIRCARGNAAEMVAVKLDKKLRESLRDARNSLFTGDNLGAGQFSFQRPLLVLVDRNIDLATPLHHTWTYQALVHDVLDFHLNRVNLEESPAVESSPSG
;
A
#
# COMPACT_ATOMS: atom_id res chain seq x y z
N CYS A 1 -1.54 4.86 11.39
CA CYS A 1 -2.35 5.96 10.80
C CYS A 1 -3.42 5.42 9.84
N PHE A 2 -3.12 4.56 8.85
CA PHE A 2 -4.11 4.06 7.88
C PHE A 2 -5.50 3.68 8.45
N PHE A 3 -5.56 2.72 9.38
CA PHE A 3 -6.82 2.27 10.00
C PHE A 3 -7.45 3.30 10.95
N VAL A 4 -6.65 4.21 11.50
CA VAL A 4 -7.10 5.35 12.29
C VAL A 4 -7.81 6.37 11.38
N THR A 5 -7.22 6.70 10.23
CA THR A 5 -7.82 7.57 9.22
C THR A 5 -9.11 6.99 8.64
N LEU A 6 -9.16 5.68 8.44
CA LEU A 6 -10.38 4.99 8.02
C LEU A 6 -11.43 4.86 9.12
N GLY A 7 -11.11 5.23 10.38
CA GLY A 7 -11.99 5.03 11.53
C GLY A 7 -12.36 3.56 11.78
N ALA A 8 -11.58 2.59 11.27
CA ALA A 8 -11.97 1.19 11.26
C ALA A 8 -10.91 0.29 11.90
N VAL A 9 -11.34 -0.66 12.75
CA VAL A 9 -10.44 -1.64 13.38
C VAL A 9 -10.42 -2.93 12.55
N PRO A 10 -9.30 -3.29 11.88
CA PRO A 10 -9.26 -4.43 10.99
C PRO A 10 -9.19 -5.76 11.73
N ILE A 11 -9.56 -6.85 11.06
CA ILE A 11 -9.21 -8.22 11.45
C ILE A 11 -7.85 -8.54 10.82
N ILE A 12 -6.84 -8.90 11.62
CA ILE A 12 -5.50 -9.22 11.12
C ILE A 12 -5.38 -10.71 10.83
N ARG A 13 -4.81 -11.04 9.67
CA ARG A 13 -4.45 -12.41 9.25
C ARG A 13 -3.04 -12.42 8.65
N CYS A 14 -2.30 -13.49 8.92
CA CYS A 14 -0.96 -13.73 8.38
C CYS A 14 -0.66 -15.24 8.36
N ALA A 15 0.34 -15.65 7.58
CA ALA A 15 0.92 -16.99 7.69
C ALA A 15 1.68 -17.13 9.04
N ARG A 16 1.72 -18.35 9.58
CA ARG A 16 2.44 -18.66 10.83
C ARG A 16 3.90 -19.01 10.54
N GLY A 17 4.78 -18.72 11.50
CA GLY A 17 6.20 -19.09 11.47
C GLY A 17 7.12 -18.14 10.71
N ASN A 18 6.60 -17.05 10.14
CA ASN A 18 7.37 -16.12 9.31
C ASN A 18 7.43 -14.70 9.89
N ALA A 19 8.12 -13.80 9.22
CA ALA A 19 8.25 -12.40 9.63
C ALA A 19 6.91 -11.65 9.65
N ALA A 20 5.97 -11.98 8.75
CA ALA A 20 4.63 -11.43 8.78
C ALA A 20 3.91 -11.67 10.12
N GLU A 21 4.14 -12.81 10.79
CA GLU A 21 3.55 -13.08 12.11
C GLU A 21 4.12 -12.14 13.20
N MET A 22 5.44 -11.93 13.22
CA MET A 22 6.06 -11.00 14.17
C MET A 22 5.52 -9.57 14.00
N VAL A 23 5.32 -9.14 12.75
CA VAL A 23 4.71 -7.83 12.45
C VAL A 23 3.24 -7.80 12.86
N ALA A 24 2.47 -8.86 12.59
CA ALA A 24 1.07 -8.98 12.95
C ALA A 24 0.86 -8.85 14.46
N VAL A 25 1.64 -9.58 15.27
CA VAL A 25 1.56 -9.53 16.74
C VAL A 25 1.92 -8.13 17.26
N LYS A 26 2.98 -7.53 16.73
CA LYS A 26 3.39 -6.17 17.14
C LYS A 26 2.36 -5.11 16.76
N LEU A 27 1.72 -5.25 15.61
CA LEU A 27 0.67 -4.35 15.13
C LEU A 27 -0.63 -4.51 15.95
N ASP A 28 -1.06 -5.75 16.21
CA ASP A 28 -2.25 -6.04 17.03
C ASP A 28 -2.09 -5.45 18.44
N LYS A 29 -0.91 -5.64 19.06
CA LYS A 29 -0.59 -5.03 20.35
C LYS A 29 -0.72 -3.50 20.31
N LYS A 30 -0.10 -2.84 19.32
CA LYS A 30 -0.18 -1.37 19.16
C LYS A 30 -1.61 -0.88 18.95
N LEU A 31 -2.41 -1.58 18.17
CA LEU A 31 -3.81 -1.21 17.93
C LEU A 31 -4.65 -1.35 19.21
N ARG A 32 -4.47 -2.43 19.98
CA ARG A 32 -5.17 -2.63 21.26
C ARG A 32 -4.78 -1.60 22.31
N GLU A 33 -3.49 -1.27 22.39
CA GLU A 33 -3.00 -0.20 23.27
C GLU A 33 -3.60 1.15 22.88
N SER A 34 -3.63 1.46 21.59
CA SER A 34 -4.24 2.69 21.08
C SER A 34 -5.75 2.78 21.32
N LEU A 35 -6.47 1.66 21.31
CA LEU A 35 -7.91 1.61 21.62
C LEU A 35 -8.20 1.72 23.12
N ARG A 36 -7.28 1.24 23.97
CA ARG A 36 -7.42 1.30 25.44
C ARG A 36 -7.25 2.71 25.98
N ASP A 37 -6.41 3.53 25.35
CA ASP A 37 -6.18 4.91 25.78
C ASP A 37 -7.25 5.85 25.22
N ALA A 38 -8.44 5.84 25.85
CA ALA A 38 -9.60 6.64 25.46
C ALA A 38 -9.39 8.17 25.54
N ARG A 39 -8.27 8.64 26.12
CA ARG A 39 -7.87 10.06 26.09
C ARG A 39 -7.22 10.46 24.77
N ASN A 40 -6.76 9.49 23.99
CA ASN A 40 -6.24 9.62 22.61
C ASN A 40 -7.11 8.80 21.66
N SER A 41 -8.39 9.15 21.59
CA SER A 41 -9.40 8.35 20.90
C SER A 41 -9.27 8.50 19.37
N LEU A 42 -8.17 7.97 18.83
CA LEU A 42 -7.75 8.03 17.43
C LEU A 42 -8.77 7.40 16.47
N PHE A 43 -9.70 6.58 16.98
CA PHE A 43 -10.74 5.91 16.20
C PHE A 43 -12.13 6.57 16.30
N THR A 44 -12.22 7.82 16.77
CA THR A 44 -13.51 8.47 17.14
C THR A 44 -13.82 9.71 16.28
N GLY A 45 -13.40 9.71 15.02
CA GLY A 45 -13.83 10.74 14.08
C GLY A 45 -15.29 10.54 13.68
N ASP A 46 -16.18 11.36 14.25
CA ASP A 46 -17.56 11.78 13.86
C ASP A 46 -18.61 10.76 13.35
N ASN A 47 -18.23 9.49 13.12
CA ASN A 47 -19.05 8.45 12.51
C ASN A 47 -18.99 7.11 13.25
N LEU A 48 -18.45 7.08 14.47
CA LEU A 48 -18.34 5.86 15.27
C LEU A 48 -19.14 5.98 16.57
N GLY A 49 -20.46 5.81 16.44
CA GLY A 49 -21.24 5.27 17.54
C GLY A 49 -20.68 3.90 17.92
N ALA A 50 -20.59 3.61 19.21
CA ALA A 50 -20.01 2.39 19.79
C ALA A 50 -20.59 1.04 19.29
N GLY A 51 -21.54 1.05 18.35
CA GLY A 51 -22.15 -0.11 17.69
C GLY A 51 -21.74 -0.36 16.23
N GLN A 52 -20.94 0.51 15.57
CA GLN A 52 -20.53 0.29 14.16
C GLN A 52 -19.30 -0.60 13.99
N PHE A 53 -18.56 -0.90 15.06
CA PHE A 53 -17.41 -1.81 14.99
C PHE A 53 -17.78 -3.27 14.70
N SER A 54 -19.05 -3.66 14.81
CA SER A 54 -19.45 -5.08 14.81
C SER A 54 -19.77 -5.67 13.43
N PHE A 55 -20.15 -4.87 12.43
CA PHE A 55 -20.69 -5.42 11.18
C PHE A 55 -19.81 -5.23 9.92
N GLN A 56 -18.86 -4.29 9.91
CA GLN A 56 -18.00 -4.03 8.73
C GLN A 56 -16.52 -3.82 9.12
N ARG A 57 -15.88 -4.87 9.62
CA ARG A 57 -14.43 -4.81 9.92
C ARG A 57 -13.61 -5.22 8.69
N PRO A 58 -12.73 -4.35 8.16
CA PRO A 58 -11.89 -4.71 7.03
C PRO A 58 -10.89 -5.81 7.39
N LEU A 59 -10.52 -6.64 6.42
CA LEU A 59 -9.48 -7.65 6.58
C LEU A 59 -8.11 -7.06 6.24
N LEU A 60 -7.16 -7.14 7.16
CA LEU A 60 -5.74 -6.86 6.90
C LEU A 60 -4.99 -8.18 6.77
N VAL A 61 -4.51 -8.48 5.56
CA VAL A 61 -3.66 -9.65 5.29
C VAL A 61 -2.20 -9.20 5.22
N LEU A 62 -1.36 -9.73 6.11
CA LEU A 62 0.09 -9.53 6.09
C LEU A 62 0.75 -10.74 5.46
N VAL A 63 1.57 -10.47 4.44
CA VAL A 63 2.19 -11.49 3.61
C VAL A 63 3.68 -11.19 3.45
N ASP A 64 4.49 -12.24 3.51
CA ASP A 64 5.92 -12.17 3.22
C ASP A 64 6.17 -12.27 1.71
N ARG A 65 7.22 -11.62 1.21
CA ARG A 65 7.55 -11.60 -0.24
C ARG A 65 7.84 -12.99 -0.82
N ASN A 66 8.19 -13.96 0.01
CA ASN A 66 8.49 -15.32 -0.42
C ASN A 66 7.26 -16.09 -0.94
N ILE A 67 6.04 -15.60 -0.75
CA ILE A 67 4.84 -16.22 -1.33
C ILE A 67 4.87 -16.19 -2.86
N ASP A 68 5.50 -15.16 -3.45
CA ASP A 68 5.60 -14.95 -4.88
C ASP A 68 6.81 -14.06 -5.22
N LEU A 69 7.89 -14.71 -5.63
CA LEU A 69 9.11 -14.07 -6.11
C LEU A 69 9.13 -13.92 -7.64
N ALA A 70 8.23 -14.58 -8.35
CA ALA A 70 8.21 -14.55 -9.81
C ALA A 70 7.59 -13.26 -10.32
N THR A 71 6.45 -12.83 -9.75
CA THR A 71 5.74 -11.63 -10.21
C THR A 71 6.60 -10.35 -10.17
N PRO A 72 7.39 -10.08 -9.10
CA PRO A 72 8.26 -8.89 -9.08
C PRO A 72 9.41 -8.90 -10.10
N LEU A 73 9.77 -10.06 -10.64
CA LEU A 73 10.84 -10.22 -11.64
C LEU A 73 10.29 -10.33 -13.07
N HIS A 74 8.97 -10.38 -13.22
CA HIS A 74 8.33 -10.54 -14.51
C HIS A 74 8.20 -9.19 -15.21
N HIS A 75 8.79 -9.06 -16.40
CA HIS A 75 8.59 -7.90 -17.27
C HIS A 75 7.17 -7.91 -17.84
N THR A 76 6.28 -7.15 -17.19
CA THR A 76 4.88 -7.03 -17.61
C THR A 76 4.72 -5.98 -18.71
N TRP A 77 3.71 -6.15 -19.56
CA TRP A 77 3.41 -5.24 -20.68
C TRP A 77 2.33 -4.20 -20.35
N THR A 78 1.78 -4.21 -19.13
CA THR A 78 0.81 -3.20 -18.72
C THR A 78 1.51 -1.86 -18.58
N TYR A 79 0.91 -0.80 -19.13
CA TYR A 79 1.56 0.50 -19.29
C TYR A 79 2.28 1.00 -18.02
N GLN A 80 1.60 0.99 -16.87
CA GLN A 80 2.19 1.47 -15.62
C GLN A 80 3.45 0.69 -15.21
N ALA A 81 3.40 -0.64 -15.30
CA ALA A 81 4.51 -1.48 -14.88
C ALA A 81 5.65 -1.47 -15.90
N LEU A 82 5.32 -1.47 -17.20
CA LEU A 82 6.33 -1.34 -18.26
C LEU A 82 7.08 0.00 -18.20
N VAL A 83 6.36 1.10 -17.96
CA VAL A 83 6.96 2.43 -17.76
C VAL A 83 7.91 2.42 -16.56
N HIS A 84 7.50 1.80 -15.45
CA HIS A 84 8.34 1.68 -14.26
C HIS A 84 9.58 0.79 -14.49
N ASP A 85 9.48 -0.21 -15.37
CA ASP A 85 10.57 -1.14 -15.66
C ASP A 85 11.61 -0.57 -16.65
N VAL A 86 11.16 0.21 -17.65
CA VAL A 86 11.99 0.58 -18.82
C VAL A 86 12.43 2.04 -18.81
N LEU A 87 11.69 2.94 -18.15
CA LEU A 87 12.01 4.38 -18.12
C LEU A 87 12.56 4.79 -16.75
N ASP A 88 13.25 5.92 -16.69
CA ASP A 88 13.67 6.53 -15.42
C ASP A 88 12.46 7.12 -14.67
N PHE A 89 11.75 6.24 -13.97
CA PHE A 89 10.55 6.56 -13.20
C PHE A 89 10.91 6.80 -11.73
N HIS A 90 10.85 8.05 -11.28
CA HIS A 90 11.17 8.41 -9.90
C HIS A 90 10.13 9.37 -9.32
N LEU A 91 9.65 9.08 -8.10
CA LEU A 91 8.63 9.90 -7.40
C LEU A 91 7.39 10.21 -8.25
N ASN A 92 6.91 9.20 -9.01
CA ASN A 92 5.79 9.33 -9.94
C ASN A 92 6.04 10.30 -11.11
N ARG A 93 7.29 10.45 -11.55
CA ARG A 93 7.68 11.29 -12.69
C ARG A 93 8.57 10.51 -13.65
N VAL A 94 8.43 10.81 -14.94
CA VAL A 94 9.28 10.32 -16.02
C VAL A 94 9.85 11.53 -16.74
N ASN A 95 11.14 11.50 -17.03
CA ASN A 95 11.78 12.48 -17.90
C ASN A 95 11.90 11.87 -19.30
N LEU A 96 11.35 12.57 -20.29
CA LEU A 96 11.45 12.17 -21.69
C LEU A 96 12.41 13.12 -22.38
N GLU A 97 13.49 12.58 -22.95
CA GLU A 97 14.34 13.34 -23.85
C GLU A 97 13.70 13.34 -25.23
N GLU A 98 13.31 14.52 -25.70
CA GLU A 98 12.83 14.68 -27.07
C GLU A 98 14.05 14.66 -27.98
N SER A 99 14.18 13.62 -28.81
CA SER A 99 15.20 13.63 -29.87
C SER A 99 14.87 14.80 -30.79
N PRO A 100 15.82 15.72 -31.07
CA PRO A 100 15.54 16.84 -31.95
C PRO A 100 15.08 16.28 -33.28
N ALA A 101 13.85 16.62 -33.67
CA ALA A 101 13.34 16.28 -34.98
C ALA A 101 14.38 16.73 -36.01
N VAL A 102 14.93 15.78 -36.76
CA VAL A 102 15.69 16.10 -37.96
C VAL A 102 14.66 16.65 -38.94
N GLU A 103 14.39 17.95 -38.84
CA GLU A 103 13.70 18.68 -39.89
C GLU A 103 14.56 18.55 -41.14
N SER A 104 14.17 17.64 -42.04
CA SER A 104 14.73 17.57 -43.38
C SER A 104 14.35 18.86 -44.09
N SER A 105 15.26 19.85 -44.09
CA SER A 105 15.11 21.06 -44.89
C SER A 105 14.76 20.67 -46.33
N PRO A 106 13.64 21.14 -46.90
CA PRO A 106 13.31 20.83 -48.28
C PRO A 106 14.35 21.51 -49.16
N SER A 107 15.04 20.71 -49.98
CA SER A 107 15.88 21.21 -51.06
C SER A 107 14.95 21.58 -52.22
N GLY A 108 14.67 22.87 -52.39
CA GLY A 108 13.82 23.38 -53.48
C GLY A 108 13.98 24.87 -53.65
#